data_AF-A0A2Z4AH98-F1
#
_entry.id   AF-A0A2Z4AH98-F1
#
_cell.length_a   1.000
_cell.length_b   1.000
_cell.length_c   1.000
_cell.angle_alpha   90.00
_cell.angle_beta   90.00
_cell.angle_gamma   90.00
#
_symmetry.space_group_name_H-M   'P 1'
#
loop_
_entity.id
_entity.type
_entity.pdbx_description
1 polymer ?
#
loop_
_entity_poly.entity_id
_entity_poly.type
_entity_poly.pdbx_seq_one_letter_code
_entity_poly.pdbx_strand_id
1 'polypeptide(L)'
;MPMSDKLNQNQMNRMHFSLSVAGIILAILMFGFIILIAYLPTRPKPVDQDLIDQRLAILAEVNSKQHSLANSYGWVDQTKGVVRIPIERAMELTERDLRGEALRE
;
A
#
# COMPACT_ATOMS: atom_id res chain seq x y z
N MET A 1 -52.29 53.50 7.95
CA MET A 1 -52.17 52.16 8.56
C MET A 1 -51.21 51.33 7.70
N PRO A 2 -49.92 51.19 8.07
CA PRO A 2 -48.88 50.60 7.22
C PRO A 2 -48.37 49.24 7.75
N MET A 3 -49.23 48.22 7.87
CA MET A 3 -48.83 46.92 8.43
C MET A 3 -48.46 45.87 7.37
N SER A 4 -48.90 46.04 6.11
CA SER A 4 -48.60 45.11 5.00
C SER A 4 -47.22 45.34 4.36
N ASP A 5 -46.72 46.58 4.34
CA ASP A 5 -45.45 46.93 3.69
C ASP A 5 -44.22 46.35 4.45
N LYS A 6 -44.29 46.31 5.78
CA LYS A 6 -43.23 45.72 6.64
C LYS A 6 -43.11 44.21 6.46
N LEU A 7 -44.21 43.51 6.15
CA LEU A 7 -44.21 42.06 5.90
C LEU A 7 -43.56 41.74 4.55
N ASN A 8 -43.88 42.51 3.51
CA ASN A 8 -43.29 42.36 2.18
C ASN A 8 -41.79 42.66 2.17
N GLN A 9 -41.35 43.74 2.84
CA GLN A 9 -39.93 44.08 2.95
C GLN A 9 -39.13 42.99 3.66
N ASN A 10 -39.66 42.41 4.75
CA ASN A 10 -39.00 41.32 5.45
C ASN A 10 -38.96 40.02 4.61
N GLN A 11 -40.02 39.73 3.86
CA GLN A 11 -40.04 38.58 2.94
C GLN A 11 -39.04 38.75 1.80
N MET A 12 -38.98 39.93 1.19
CA MET A 12 -38.02 40.28 0.14
C MET A 12 -36.57 40.17 0.65
N ASN A 13 -36.29 40.71 1.85
CA ASN A 13 -34.95 40.66 2.43
C ASN A 13 -34.51 39.21 2.76
N ARG A 14 -35.44 38.35 3.18
CA ARG A 14 -35.19 36.91 3.41
C ARG A 14 -34.91 36.16 2.10
N MET A 15 -35.60 36.51 1.01
CA MET A 15 -35.37 35.92 -0.32
C MET A 15 -34.02 36.36 -0.91
N HIS A 16 -33.62 37.63 -0.75
CA HIS A 16 -32.29 38.09 -1.17
C HIS A 16 -31.17 37.48 -0.34
N PHE A 17 -31.40 37.33 0.97
CA PHE A 17 -30.44 36.68 1.86
C PHE A 17 -30.24 35.21 1.49
N SER A 18 -31.33 34.44 1.27
CA SER A 18 -31.21 33.03 0.86
C SER A 18 -30.56 32.87 -0.51
N LEU A 19 -30.86 33.75 -1.47
CA LEU A 19 -30.24 33.74 -2.79
C LEU A 19 -28.73 34.03 -2.72
N SER A 20 -28.32 34.98 -1.88
CA SER A 20 -26.90 35.31 -1.67
C SER A 20 -26.16 34.17 -0.97
N VAL A 21 -26.76 33.57 0.06
CA VAL A 21 -26.18 32.41 0.77
C VAL A 21 -26.03 31.21 -0.17
N ALA A 22 -27.02 30.93 -1.02
CA ALA A 22 -26.92 29.87 -2.02
C ALA A 22 -25.80 30.12 -3.03
N GLY A 23 -25.63 31.36 -3.48
CA GLY A 23 -24.52 31.75 -4.37
C GLY A 23 -23.14 31.58 -3.73
N ILE A 24 -23.00 31.95 -2.45
CA ILE A 24 -21.75 31.77 -1.69
C ILE A 24 -21.43 30.29 -1.52
N ILE A 25 -22.42 29.47 -1.17
CA ILE A 25 -22.24 28.01 -1.05
C ILE A 25 -21.80 27.42 -2.39
N LEU A 26 -22.45 27.81 -3.49
CA LEU A 26 -22.08 27.37 -4.83
C LEU A 26 -20.63 27.76 -5.17
N ALA A 27 -20.23 28.98 -4.86
CA ALA A 27 -18.85 29.46 -5.09
C ALA A 27 -17.83 28.66 -4.27
N ILE A 28 -18.13 28.39 -2.99
CA ILE A 28 -17.27 27.56 -2.13
C ILE A 28 -17.17 26.13 -2.66
N LEU A 29 -18.30 25.53 -3.05
CA LEU A 29 -18.33 24.18 -3.60
C LEU A 29 -17.57 24.09 -4.93
N MET A 30 -17.75 25.07 -5.81
CA MET A 30 -17.02 25.16 -7.08
C MET A 30 -15.52 25.28 -6.83
N PHE A 31 -15.11 26.16 -5.91
CA PHE A 31 -13.71 26.35 -5.57
C PHE A 31 -13.11 25.08 -4.94
N GLY A 32 -13.82 24.44 -4.01
CA GLY A 32 -13.42 23.17 -3.42
C GLY A 32 -13.31 22.04 -4.46
N PHE A 33 -14.23 22.00 -5.43
CA PHE A 33 -14.21 21.04 -6.53
C PHE A 33 -13.03 21.25 -7.48
N ILE A 34 -12.70 22.51 -7.79
CA ILE A 34 -11.51 22.86 -8.57
C ILE A 34 -10.25 22.42 -7.83
N ILE A 35 -10.15 22.70 -6.53
CA ILE A 35 -9.03 22.22 -5.71
C ILE A 35 -8.97 20.70 -5.71
N LEU A 36 -10.09 20.00 -5.58
CA LEU A 36 -10.11 18.54 -5.57
C LEU A 36 -9.61 17.97 -6.90
N ILE A 37 -10.10 18.47 -8.04
CA ILE A 37 -9.66 18.02 -9.36
C ILE A 37 -8.19 18.40 -9.62
N ALA A 38 -7.71 19.55 -9.14
CA ALA A 38 -6.34 19.99 -9.39
C ALA A 38 -5.31 19.33 -8.44
N TYR A 39 -5.64 19.17 -7.15
CA TYR A 39 -4.70 18.66 -6.15
C TYR A 39 -4.71 17.15 -5.98
N LEU A 40 -5.82 16.45 -6.29
CA LEU A 40 -5.86 14.98 -6.18
C LEU A 40 -4.92 14.27 -7.18
N PRO A 41 -4.83 14.66 -8.48
CA PRO A 41 -3.95 14.02 -9.44
C PRO A 41 -2.51 14.57 -9.44
N THR A 42 -2.28 15.79 -8.95
CA THR A 42 -0.96 16.46 -9.00
C THR A 42 -0.15 16.27 -7.72
N ARG A 43 -0.47 15.27 -6.88
CA ARG A 43 0.40 14.91 -5.75
C ARG A 43 1.70 14.39 -6.33
N PRO A 44 2.85 15.08 -6.12
CA PRO A 44 4.12 14.57 -6.57
C PRO A 44 4.33 13.21 -5.90
N LYS A 45 4.79 12.23 -6.67
CA LYS A 45 5.23 10.95 -6.08
C LYS A 45 6.23 11.29 -4.98
N PRO A 46 6.05 10.76 -3.74
CA PRO A 46 7.04 10.90 -2.70
C PRO A 46 8.42 10.55 -3.26
N VAL A 47 9.42 11.39 -2.96
CA VAL A 47 10.78 11.33 -3.52
C VAL A 47 11.41 9.94 -3.40
N ASP A 48 10.96 9.14 -2.43
CA ASP A 48 11.50 7.82 -2.13
C ASP A 48 10.66 6.65 -2.67
N GLN A 49 9.53 6.86 -3.35
CA GLN A 49 8.68 5.76 -3.84
C GLN A 49 9.44 4.80 -4.75
N ASP A 50 10.20 5.35 -5.70
CA ASP A 50 10.98 4.54 -6.63
C ASP A 50 12.08 3.73 -5.92
N LEU A 51 12.63 4.25 -4.82
CA LEU A 51 13.63 3.54 -4.00
C LEU A 51 12.99 2.43 -3.17
N ILE A 52 11.79 2.68 -2.62
CA ILE A 52 11.03 1.68 -1.86
C ILE A 52 10.64 0.53 -2.79
N ASP A 53 10.13 0.83 -3.98
CA ASP A 53 9.72 -0.18 -4.96
C ASP A 53 10.91 -1.04 -5.41
N GLN A 54 12.07 -0.41 -5.66
CA GLN A 54 13.31 -1.14 -5.97
C GLN A 54 13.75 -2.06 -4.82
N ARG A 55 13.71 -1.58 -3.57
CA ARG A 55 14.07 -2.42 -2.40
C ARG A 55 13.11 -3.60 -2.25
N LEU A 56 11.81 -3.38 -2.43
CA LEU A 56 10.82 -4.44 -2.37
C LEU A 56 11.03 -5.48 -3.48
N ALA A 57 11.34 -5.06 -4.70
CA ALA A 57 11.65 -5.97 -5.80
C ALA A 57 12.90 -6.82 -5.50
N ILE A 58 13.97 -6.21 -4.99
CA ILE A 58 15.19 -6.94 -4.59
C ILE A 58 14.89 -7.93 -3.47
N LEU A 59 14.11 -7.53 -2.45
CA LEU A 59 13.72 -8.42 -1.36
C LEU A 59 12.92 -9.62 -1.87
N ALA A 60 11.95 -9.41 -2.77
CA ALA A 60 11.17 -10.48 -3.37
C ALA A 60 12.06 -11.44 -4.18
N GLU A 61 12.99 -10.90 -4.96
CA GLU A 61 13.93 -11.70 -5.73
C GLU A 61 14.83 -12.55 -4.82
N VAL A 62 15.44 -11.95 -3.80
CA VAL A 62 16.31 -12.65 -2.84
C VAL A 62 15.52 -13.75 -2.11
N ASN A 63 14.33 -13.43 -1.61
CA ASN A 63 13.48 -14.41 -0.93
C ASN A 63 13.11 -15.58 -1.86
N SER A 64 12.72 -15.30 -3.11
CA SER A 64 12.38 -16.35 -4.08
C SER A 64 13.58 -17.26 -4.39
N LYS A 65 14.77 -16.65 -4.56
CA LYS A 65 16.01 -17.39 -4.78
C LYS A 65 16.31 -18.25 -3.57
N GLN A 66 16.33 -17.70 -2.36
CA GLN A 66 16.60 -18.45 -1.13
C GLN A 66 15.61 -19.60 -0.93
N HIS A 67 14.31 -19.37 -1.17
CA HIS A 67 13.30 -20.41 -1.08
C HIS A 67 13.54 -21.54 -2.10
N SER A 68 13.90 -21.19 -3.34
CA SER A 68 14.31 -22.18 -4.33
C SER A 68 15.58 -22.93 -3.88
N LEU A 69 16.58 -22.22 -3.35
CA LEU A 69 17.82 -22.83 -2.88
C LEU A 69 17.58 -23.80 -1.71
N ALA A 70 16.69 -23.47 -0.78
CA ALA A 70 16.40 -24.28 0.40
C ALA A 70 15.59 -25.55 0.08
N ASN A 71 14.73 -25.51 -0.94
CA ASN A 71 13.73 -26.57 -1.20
C ASN A 71 14.05 -27.45 -2.41
N SER A 72 15.16 -27.21 -3.11
CA SER A 72 15.49 -27.98 -4.32
C SER A 72 16.89 -28.56 -4.29
N TYR A 73 17.09 -29.63 -5.04
CA TYR A 73 18.40 -30.22 -5.27
C TYR A 73 19.24 -29.35 -6.20
N GLY A 74 20.56 -29.38 -6.02
CA GLY A 74 21.47 -28.67 -6.90
C GLY A 74 22.93 -28.93 -6.55
N TRP A 75 23.83 -28.57 -7.45
CA TRP A 75 25.26 -28.61 -7.20
C TRP A 75 25.71 -27.34 -6.47
N VAL A 76 26.52 -27.48 -5.43
CA VAL A 76 27.20 -26.35 -4.77
C VAL A 76 28.59 -26.20 -5.36
N ASP A 77 29.33 -27.31 -5.46
CA ASP A 77 30.65 -27.37 -6.08
C ASP A 77 30.78 -28.72 -6.81
N GLN A 78 30.55 -28.71 -8.12
CA GLN A 78 30.58 -29.92 -8.94
C GLN A 78 31.99 -30.53 -9.01
N THR A 79 33.05 -29.71 -8.91
CA THR A 79 34.43 -30.20 -8.97
C THR A 79 34.82 -31.01 -7.74
N LYS A 80 34.23 -30.66 -6.59
CA LYS A 80 34.44 -31.36 -5.31
C LYS A 80 33.36 -32.40 -5.01
N GLY A 81 32.40 -32.59 -5.91
CA GLY A 81 31.29 -33.51 -5.69
C GLY A 81 30.29 -33.05 -4.62
N VAL A 82 30.26 -31.76 -4.28
CA VAL A 82 29.38 -31.23 -3.22
C VAL A 82 28.02 -30.86 -3.79
N VAL A 83 27.00 -31.58 -3.36
CA VAL A 83 25.59 -31.34 -3.69
C VAL A 83 24.85 -30.72 -2.53
N ARG A 84 23.84 -29.92 -2.85
CA ARG A 84 22.80 -29.49 -1.91
C ARG A 84 21.59 -30.40 -2.05
N ILE A 85 20.95 -30.62 -0.91
CA ILE A 85 19.66 -31.30 -0.80
C ILE A 85 18.63 -30.34 -0.18
N PRO A 86 17.32 -30.54 -0.42
CA PRO A 86 16.26 -29.80 0.27
C PRO A 86 16.40 -29.91 1.79
N ILE A 87 16.09 -28.83 2.49
CA ILE A 87 16.32 -28.73 3.93
C ILE A 87 15.50 -29.76 4.72
N GLU A 88 14.27 -30.05 4.31
CA GLU A 88 13.44 -31.09 4.92
C GLU A 88 14.14 -32.46 4.84
N ARG A 89 14.74 -32.77 3.70
CA ARG A 89 15.47 -34.02 3.52
C ARG A 89 16.75 -34.04 4.34
N ALA A 90 17.47 -32.93 4.43
CA ALA A 90 18.64 -32.81 5.28
C ALA A 90 18.30 -33.08 6.75
N MET A 91 17.19 -32.52 7.24
CA MET A 91 16.71 -32.71 8.60
C MET A 91 16.35 -34.18 8.88
N GLU A 92 15.61 -34.83 7.98
CA GLU A 92 15.25 -36.25 8.09
C GLU A 92 16.48 -37.16 8.14
N LEU A 93 17.47 -36.91 7.26
CA LEU A 93 18.71 -37.67 7.25
C LEU A 93 19.50 -37.45 8.54
N THR A 94 19.55 -36.22 9.03
CA THR A 94 20.22 -35.88 10.29
C THR A 94 19.57 -36.58 11.49
N GLU A 95 18.23 -36.58 11.57
CA GLU A 95 17.51 -37.31 12.64
C GLU A 95 17.83 -38.81 12.60
N ARG A 96 17.81 -39.41 11.40
CA ARG A 96 18.11 -40.82 11.22
C ARG A 96 19.54 -41.14 11.63
N ASP A 97 20.50 -40.30 11.24
CA ASP A 97 21.92 -40.51 11.54
C ASP A 97 22.17 -40.38 13.06
N LEU A 98 21.59 -39.37 13.72
CA LEU A 98 21.63 -39.22 15.18
C LEU A 98 21.00 -40.41 15.92
N ARG A 99 19.87 -40.94 15.44
CA ARG A 99 19.23 -42.14 16.00
C ARG A 99 20.12 -43.37 15.85
N GLY A 100 20.82 -43.48 14.72
CA GLY A 100 21.77 -44.57 14.46
C GLY A 100 22.99 -44.51 15.36
N GLU A 101 23.48 -43.31 15.68
CA GLU A 101 24.58 -43.10 16.64
C GLU A 101 24.18 -43.49 18.06
N ALA A 102 22.99 -43.08 18.52
CA ALA A 102 22.49 -43.43 19.86
C ALA A 102 22.29 -44.94 20.09
N LEU A 103 22.18 -45.75 19.03
CA LEU A 103 22.08 -47.21 19.11
C LEU A 103 23.44 -47.92 19.06
N ARG A 104 24.52 -47.18 18.79
CA ARG A 104 25.90 -47.71 18.71
C ARG A 104 26.69 -47.53 20.01
N GLU A 105 26.19 -46.72 20.94
CA GLU A 105 26.68 -46.58 22.32
C GLU A 105 25.96 -47.56 23.26
#